data_AF-A0A1B2YRZ8-F1
#
_entry.id   AF-A0A1B2YRZ8-F1
#
_cell.length_a   1.000
_cell.length_b   1.000
_cell.length_c   1.000
_cell.angle_alpha   90.00
_cell.angle_beta   90.00
_cell.angle_gamma   90.00
#
_symmetry.space_group_name_H-M   'P 1'
#
loop_
_entity.id
_entity.type
_entity.pdbx_description
1 polymer ?
#
loop_
_entity_poly.entity_id
_entity_poly.type
_entity_poly.pdbx_seq_one_letter_code
_entity_poly.pdbx_strand_id
1 'polypeptide(L)'
;MCAVGCKSNPTDRIDSIEGYWEIESVYKDDKLIKTFKISTSIDYFKINRGLKGFRKKLKPNFKRTFETSKDVLNFEIEIQNNTLFLNYIDNATKFSEEVLLASTEKLVLKNNRGFVYNYKTYKPLDLSQ
;
A
#
# COMPACT_ATOMS: atom_id res chain seq x y z
N MET A 1 11.79 -20.56 26.29
CA MET A 1 12.19 -19.86 25.05
C MET A 1 11.55 -20.60 23.88
N CYS A 2 10.40 -20.13 23.40
CA CYS A 2 9.78 -20.73 22.21
C CYS A 2 10.32 -19.99 20.98
N ALA A 3 11.18 -20.66 20.22
CA ALA A 3 11.52 -20.23 18.87
C ALA A 3 10.26 -20.36 18.01
N VAL A 4 9.54 -19.26 17.81
CA VAL A 4 8.43 -19.20 16.86
C VAL A 4 9.04 -19.21 15.47
N GLY A 5 9.07 -20.38 14.85
CA GLY A 5 9.23 -20.51 13.42
C GLY A 5 8.04 -19.83 12.75
N CYS A 6 8.18 -18.54 12.43
CA CYS A 6 7.20 -17.79 11.64
C CYS A 6 7.22 -18.34 10.21
N LYS A 7 6.41 -19.37 9.95
CA LYS A 7 5.81 -19.51 8.63
C LYS A 7 4.84 -18.34 8.52
N SER A 8 5.29 -17.24 7.94
CA SER A 8 4.50 -16.01 7.74
C SER A 8 3.18 -16.39 7.07
N ASN A 9 2.10 -16.39 7.83
CA ASN A 9 0.80 -16.69 7.26
C ASN A 9 0.46 -15.53 6.31
N PRO A 10 -0.24 -15.79 5.19
CA PRO A 10 -0.75 -14.73 4.32
C PRO A 10 -1.54 -13.66 5.09
N THR A 11 -2.21 -14.08 6.17
CA THR A 11 -2.93 -13.20 7.10
C THR A 11 -2.03 -12.21 7.83
N ASP A 12 -0.82 -12.59 8.22
CA ASP A 12 0.14 -11.68 8.88
C ASP A 12 0.62 -10.58 7.90
N ARG A 13 0.64 -10.90 6.60
CA ARG A 13 0.93 -9.93 5.53
C ARG A 13 -0.22 -8.96 5.31
N ILE A 14 -1.46 -9.37 5.56
CA ILE A 14 -2.65 -8.50 5.47
C ILE A 14 -2.55 -7.38 6.50
N ASP A 15 -2.26 -7.72 7.75
CA ASP A 15 -2.11 -6.71 8.82
C ASP A 15 -0.96 -5.74 8.53
N SER A 16 0.08 -6.21 7.84
CA SER A 16 1.22 -5.37 7.42
C SER A 16 0.88 -4.43 6.25
N ILE A 17 -0.23 -4.59 5.54
CA ILE A 17 -0.67 -3.66 4.48
C ILE A 17 -1.34 -2.43 5.10
N GLU A 18 -2.04 -2.60 6.24
CA GLU A 18 -2.72 -1.50 6.91
C GLU A 18 -1.70 -0.48 7.41
N GLY A 19 -1.86 0.78 6.98
CA GLY A 19 -0.93 1.84 7.36
C GLY A 19 -0.88 3.00 6.37
N TYR A 20 0.08 3.88 6.63
CA TYR A 20 0.36 5.05 5.82
C TYR A 20 1.61 4.78 4.99
N TRP A 21 1.52 4.96 3.68
CA TRP A 21 2.55 4.57 2.73
C TRP A 21 2.94 5.75 1.85
N GLU A 22 4.24 5.99 1.72
CA GLU A 22 4.79 6.92 0.75
C GLU A 22 5.35 6.17 -0.44
N ILE A 23 4.99 6.61 -1.64
CA ILE A 23 5.59 6.07 -2.86
C ILE A 23 7.04 6.53 -2.98
N GLU A 24 7.96 5.58 -3.18
CA GLU A 24 9.39 5.85 -3.34
C GLU A 24 9.81 5.75 -4.81
N SER A 25 9.34 4.71 -5.50
CA SER A 25 9.71 4.48 -6.89
C SER A 25 8.68 3.64 -7.64
N VAL A 26 8.71 3.76 -8.97
CA VAL A 26 7.91 2.98 -9.90
C VAL A 26 8.82 2.35 -10.94
N TYR A 27 8.67 1.04 -11.12
CA TYR A 27 9.36 0.26 -12.15
C TYR A 27 8.35 -0.32 -13.13
N LYS A 28 8.81 -0.64 -14.33
CA LYS A 28 8.07 -1.42 -15.32
C LYS A 28 9.05 -2.26 -16.12
N ASP A 29 8.81 -3.56 -16.21
CA ASP A 29 9.70 -4.50 -16.91
C ASP A 29 11.16 -4.33 -16.46
N ASP A 30 11.37 -4.23 -15.15
CA ASP A 30 12.64 -3.97 -14.45
C ASP A 30 13.34 -2.64 -14.78
N LYS A 31 12.68 -1.75 -15.52
CA LYS A 31 13.18 -0.39 -15.80
C LYS A 31 12.59 0.61 -14.82
N LEU A 32 13.45 1.43 -14.23
CA LEU A 32 13.02 2.54 -13.38
C LEU A 32 12.26 3.58 -14.22
N ILE A 33 10.98 3.79 -13.91
CA ILE A 33 10.13 4.77 -14.57
C ILE A 33 10.19 6.11 -13.84
N LYS A 34 10.15 6.08 -12.50
CA LYS A 34 10.11 7.30 -11.69
C LYS A 34 10.58 7.04 -10.26
N THR A 35 11.30 8.01 -9.68
CA THR A 35 11.65 8.05 -8.25
C THR A 35 11.11 9.32 -7.63
N PHE A 36 10.57 9.22 -6.42
CA PHE A 36 10.03 10.33 -5.66
C PHE A 36 10.92 10.60 -4.45
N LYS A 37 11.73 11.66 -4.51
CA LYS A 37 12.60 12.06 -3.37
C LYS A 37 11.80 12.65 -2.21
N ILE A 38 10.75 13.41 -2.52
CA ILE A 38 9.79 13.97 -1.57
C ILE A 38 8.41 13.56 -2.09
N SER A 39 7.71 12.68 -1.37
CA SER A 39 6.36 12.30 -1.75
C SER A 39 5.39 13.41 -1.35
N THR A 40 4.68 13.97 -2.32
CA THR A 40 3.64 14.98 -2.06
C THR A 40 2.30 14.34 -1.66
N SER A 41 2.23 13.01 -1.62
CA SER A 41 1.02 12.27 -1.27
C SER A 41 1.34 10.99 -0.52
N ILE A 42 0.47 10.64 0.41
CA ILE A 42 0.51 9.44 1.21
C ILE A 42 -0.69 8.59 0.80
N ASP A 43 -0.47 7.32 0.54
CA ASP A 43 -1.55 6.36 0.36
C ASP A 43 -1.86 5.72 1.72
N TYR A 44 -3.07 5.90 2.23
CA TYR A 44 -3.55 5.27 3.44
C TYR A 44 -4.36 4.03 3.10
N PHE A 45 -3.92 2.88 3.59
CA PHE A 45 -4.62 1.61 3.44
C PHE A 45 -5.25 1.24 4.78
N LYS A 46 -6.55 0.97 4.77
CA LYS A 46 -7.28 0.48 5.93
C LYS A 46 -7.99 -0.81 5.59
N ILE A 47 -7.84 -1.82 6.43
CA ILE A 47 -8.49 -3.10 6.25
C ILE A 47 -9.62 -3.21 7.29
N ASN A 48 -10.81 -3.50 6.80
CA ASN A 48 -12.01 -3.75 7.58
C ASN A 48 -12.19 -5.26 7.75
N ARG A 49 -13.15 -5.65 8.61
CA ARG A 49 -13.51 -7.05 8.79
C ARG A 49 -13.94 -7.70 7.47
N GLY A 50 -13.52 -8.95 7.26
CA GLY A 50 -13.95 -9.76 6.12
C GLY A 50 -13.14 -9.56 4.84
N LEU A 51 -11.82 -9.29 4.95
CA LEU A 51 -10.93 -9.15 3.79
C LEU A 51 -11.32 -8.01 2.84
N LYS A 52 -11.98 -6.98 3.34
CA LYS A 52 -12.33 -5.77 2.57
C LYS A 52 -11.62 -4.59 3.16
N GLY A 53 -11.25 -3.63 2.34
CA GLY A 53 -10.55 -2.43 2.79
C GLY A 53 -10.79 -1.26 1.88
N PHE A 54 -10.11 -0.17 2.18
CA PHE A 54 -10.09 0.98 1.30
C PHE A 54 -8.70 1.62 1.29
N ARG A 55 -8.35 2.17 0.13
CA ARG A 55 -7.19 3.01 -0.10
C ARG A 55 -7.66 4.44 -0.25
N LYS A 56 -7.02 5.35 0.47
CA LYS A 56 -7.29 6.78 0.40
C LYS A 56 -6.01 7.53 0.14
N LYS A 57 -6.01 8.38 -0.88
CA LYS A 57 -4.89 9.27 -1.13
C LYS A 57 -5.01 10.50 -0.23
N LEU A 58 -4.00 10.72 0.60
CA LEU A 58 -3.87 11.87 1.49
C LEU A 58 -2.78 12.78 0.93
N LYS A 59 -2.99 14.09 1.03
CA LYS A 59 -1.93 15.08 0.80
C LYS A 59 -1.62 15.72 2.15
N PRO A 60 -0.39 15.58 2.68
CA PRO A 60 -0.01 16.30 3.88
C PRO A 60 0.07 17.78 3.55
N ASN A 61 -0.84 18.58 4.10
CA ASN A 61 -0.71 20.04 4.01
C ASN A 61 0.30 20.51 5.06
N PHE A 62 1.04 21.57 4.76
CA PHE A 62 1.96 22.25 5.69
C PHE A 62 1.30 22.68 7.03
N LYS A 63 -0.04 22.64 7.12
CA LYS A 63 -0.82 22.97 8.31
C LYS A 63 -1.20 21.77 9.20
N ARG A 64 -0.64 20.57 9.00
CA ARG A 64 -1.03 19.33 9.71
C ARG A 64 -2.53 18.97 9.61
N THR A 65 -3.25 19.54 8.64
CA THR A 65 -4.62 19.18 8.31
C THR A 65 -4.62 18.33 7.04
N PHE A 66 -5.28 17.17 7.07
CA PHE A 66 -5.44 16.37 5.86
C PHE A 66 -6.63 16.92 5.08
N GLU A 67 -6.37 17.58 3.95
CA GLU A 67 -7.43 17.80 2.95
C GLU A 67 -7.76 16.43 2.35
N THR A 68 -8.80 15.80 2.88
CA THR A 68 -9.27 14.53 2.35
C THR A 68 -9.92 14.79 0.99
N SER A 69 -9.21 14.50 -0.10
CA SER A 69 -9.89 14.27 -1.38
C SER A 69 -10.92 13.16 -1.16
N LYS A 70 -12.13 13.34 -1.72
CA LYS A 70 -13.25 12.40 -1.60
C LYS A 70 -12.98 11.05 -2.28
N ASP A 71 -11.81 10.87 -2.88
CA ASP A 71 -11.42 9.71 -3.66
C ASP A 71 -10.94 8.58 -2.73
N VAL A 72 -11.91 7.81 -2.23
CA VAL A 72 -11.69 6.55 -1.52
C VAL A 72 -11.88 5.41 -2.52
N LEU A 73 -10.87 4.57 -2.66
CA LEU A 73 -10.89 3.38 -3.50
C LEU A 73 -11.13 2.15 -2.61
N ASN A 74 -12.31 1.56 -2.70
CA ASN A 74 -12.59 0.31 -1.98
C ASN A 74 -11.90 -0.87 -2.70
N PHE A 75 -11.37 -1.80 -1.90
CA PHE A 75 -10.77 -3.02 -2.41
C PHE A 75 -11.19 -4.25 -1.60
N GLU A 76 -11.12 -5.41 -2.25
CA GLU A 76 -11.26 -6.71 -1.62
C GLU A 76 -9.94 -7.47 -1.73
N ILE A 77 -9.56 -8.14 -0.65
CA ILE A 77 -8.34 -8.95 -0.57
C ILE A 77 -8.70 -10.37 -0.97
N GLU A 78 -7.97 -10.89 -1.94
CA GLU A 78 -8.09 -12.26 -2.40
C GLU A 78 -6.75 -12.97 -2.26
N ILE A 79 -6.76 -14.17 -1.69
CA ILE A 79 -5.56 -15.01 -1.58
C ILE A 79 -5.71 -16.17 -2.55
N GLN A 80 -4.85 -16.23 -3.57
CA GLN A 80 -4.79 -17.33 -4.52
C GLN A 80 -3.36 -17.86 -4.57
N ASN A 81 -3.17 -19.18 -4.44
CA ASN A 81 -1.85 -19.82 -4.56
C ASN A 81 -0.76 -19.15 -3.70
N ASN A 82 -1.09 -18.81 -2.45
CA ASN A 82 -0.19 -18.10 -1.52
C ASN A 82 0.22 -16.69 -1.96
N THR A 83 -0.44 -16.15 -2.98
CA THR A 83 -0.29 -14.78 -3.49
C THR A 83 -1.49 -13.96 -3.07
N LEU A 84 -1.26 -12.72 -2.67
CA LEU A 84 -2.28 -11.82 -2.18
C LEU A 84 -2.57 -10.75 -3.22
N PHE A 85 -3.84 -10.57 -3.56
CA PHE A 85 -4.31 -9.60 -4.54
C PHE A 85 -5.26 -8.59 -3.88
N LEU A 86 -5.09 -7.33 -4.23
CA LEU A 86 -6.00 -6.24 -3.90
C LEU A 86 -6.86 -5.96 -5.14
N ASN A 87 -8.14 -6.28 -5.07
CA ASN A 87 -9.10 -6.12 -6.15
C ASN A 87 -9.90 -4.84 -5.94
N TYR A 88 -9.67 -3.83 -6.78
CA TYR A 88 -10.31 -2.52 -6.69
C TYR A 88 -11.50 -2.41 -7.65
N ILE A 89 -12.49 -1.60 -7.26
CA ILE A 89 -13.63 -1.23 -8.11
C ILE A 89 -13.78 0.29 -8.07
N ASP A 90 -13.54 0.95 -9.21
CA ASP A 90 -13.68 2.40 -9.37
C ASP A 90 -14.58 2.70 -10.58
N ASN A 91 -15.76 3.26 -10.35
CA ASN A 91 -16.70 3.68 -11.40
C ASN A 91 -16.87 2.65 -12.54
N ALA A 92 -17.15 1.39 -12.18
CA ALA A 92 -17.27 0.21 -13.07
C ALA A 92 -15.96 -0.32 -13.70
N THR A 93 -14.82 0.32 -13.46
CA THR A 93 -13.49 -0.21 -13.79
C THR A 93 -13.01 -1.10 -12.66
N LYS A 94 -12.65 -2.35 -12.99
CA LYS A 94 -12.03 -3.29 -12.06
C LYS A 94 -10.57 -3.45 -12.40
N PHE A 95 -9.71 -3.36 -11.40
CA PHE A 95 -8.28 -3.62 -11.55
C PHE A 95 -7.75 -4.31 -10.29
N SER A 96 -6.73 -5.14 -10.46
CA SER A 96 -6.09 -5.84 -9.37
C SER A 96 -4.62 -5.45 -9.24
N GLU A 97 -4.16 -5.42 -8.00
CA GLU A 97 -2.75 -5.25 -7.65
C GLU A 97 -2.29 -6.47 -6.85
N GLU A 98 -1.21 -7.11 -7.30
CA GLU A 98 -0.53 -8.18 -6.59
C GLU A 98 0.37 -7.59 -5.50
N VAL A 99 0.29 -8.13 -4.29
CA VAL A 99 1.17 -7.75 -3.18
C VAL A 99 2.41 -8.64 -3.21
N LEU A 100 3.49 -8.12 -3.79
CA LEU A 100 4.77 -8.81 -3.88
C LEU A 100 5.48 -8.86 -2.53
N LEU A 101 5.41 -7.77 -1.76
CA LEU A 101 6.01 -7.65 -0.43
C LEU A 101 5.12 -6.77 0.46
N ALA A 102 4.90 -7.20 1.69
CA ALA A 102 4.29 -6.38 2.73
C ALA A 102 5.00 -6.68 4.05
N SER A 103 5.56 -5.66 4.67
CA SER A 103 6.18 -5.68 5.99
C SER A 103 5.85 -4.39 6.72
N THR A 104 6.32 -4.24 7.95
CA THR A 104 6.14 -3.00 8.73
C THR A 104 6.83 -1.77 8.12
N GLU A 105 7.79 -1.96 7.20
CA GLU A 105 8.60 -0.85 6.65
C GLU A 105 8.44 -0.66 5.15
N LYS A 106 8.09 -1.73 4.42
CA LYS A 106 8.02 -1.73 2.95
C LYS A 106 6.77 -2.42 2.45
N LEU A 107 6.19 -1.83 1.41
CA LEU A 107 5.07 -2.38 0.67
C LEU A 107 5.40 -2.31 -0.82
N VAL A 108 5.25 -3.42 -1.53
CA VAL A 108 5.50 -3.51 -2.97
C VAL A 108 4.28 -4.08 -3.65
N LEU A 109 3.69 -3.28 -4.53
CA LEU A 109 2.48 -3.61 -5.27
C LEU A 109 2.78 -3.69 -6.75
N LYS A 110 2.23 -4.68 -7.44
CA LYS A 110 2.33 -4.82 -8.90
C LYS A 110 0.95 -4.79 -9.52
N ASN A 111 0.71 -3.87 -10.45
CA ASN A 111 -0.57 -3.84 -11.15
C ASN A 111 -0.63 -4.83 -12.34
N ASN A 112 -1.83 -5.05 -12.86
CA ASN A 112 -2.08 -5.88 -14.04
C ASN A 112 -1.39 -5.38 -15.34
N ARG A 113 -0.81 -4.17 -15.36
CA ARG A 113 -0.06 -3.59 -16.48
C ARG A 113 1.46 -3.77 -16.35
N GLY A 114 1.91 -4.47 -15.30
CA GLY A 114 3.33 -4.74 -15.04
C GLY A 114 4.08 -3.59 -14.36
N PHE A 115 3.40 -2.55 -13.89
CA PHE A 115 4.03 -1.52 -13.05
C PHE A 115 4.20 -2.04 -11.64
N VAL A 116 5.40 -1.88 -11.10
CA VAL A 116 5.75 -2.21 -9.73
C VAL A 116 5.95 -0.92 -8.96
N TYR A 117 5.13 -0.72 -7.93
CA TYR A 117 5.14 0.44 -7.05
C TYR A 117 5.82 0.05 -5.74
N ASN A 118 6.94 0.71 -5.44
CA ASN A 118 7.63 0.55 -4.17
C ASN A 118 7.21 1.65 -3.22
N TYR A 119 6.77 1.24 -2.04
CA TYR A 119 6.35 2.10 -0.96
C TYR A 119 7.23 1.88 0.27
N LYS A 120 7.39 2.95 1.03
CA LYS A 120 7.98 2.93 2.37
C LYS A 120 6.94 3.41 3.38
N THR A 121 7.04 2.92 4.62
CA THR A 121 6.16 3.40 5.69
C THR A 121 6.30 4.92 5.84
N TYR A 122 5.19 5.63 5.85
CA TYR A 122 5.16 7.05 6.17
C TYR A 122 5.50 7.22 7.64
N LYS A 123 6.52 8.03 7.92
CA LYS A 123 6.79 8.56 9.25
C LYS A 123 6.68 10.07 9.12
N PRO A 124 5.81 10.75 9.88
CA PRO A 124 5.79 12.20 9.86
C PRO A 124 7.19 12.71 10.15
N LEU A 125 7.71 13.57 9.27
CA LEU A 125 8.94 14.30 9.51
C LEU A 125 8.75 15.09 10.80
N ASP A 126 9.44 14.69 11.86
CA ASP A 126 9.53 15.48 13.07
C ASP A 126 10.46 16.66 12.76
N LEU A 127 9.88 17.79 12.37
CA LEU A 127 10.60 19.05 12.09
C LEU A 127 10.95 19.80 13.39
N SER A 128 11.00 19.11 14.53
CA SER A 128 11.50 19.66 15.78
C SER A 128 13.03 19.59 15.81
N GLN A 129 13.70 20.49 15.08
CA GLN A 129 15.09 20.88 15.35
C GLN A 129 15.22 22.39 15.30
#